data_AF-A0A146MCN4-F1
#
_entry.id   AF-A0A146MCN4-F1
#
_cell.length_a   1.000
_cell.length_b   1.000
_cell.length_c   1.000
_cell.angle_alpha   90.00
_cell.angle_beta   90.00
_cell.angle_gamma   90.00
#
_symmetry.space_group_name_H-M   'P 1'
#
loop_
_entity.id
_entity.type
_entity.pdbx_description
1 polymer ?
#
loop_
_entity_poly.entity_id
_entity_poly.type
_entity_poly.pdbx_seq_one_letter_code
_entity_poly.pdbx_strand_id
1 'polypeptide(L)'
;MQCIKEGTTFWKSRTVLEKCLIVSVVSLLVIVFILSLALSATGGPSRYVQYAKAPESGAESPKVCLSETCVKTAASLMSSIDKSVDPCDDFYEYACGNWIKANPIPDGKSMWGTFVQLEQRNQLVLKTVLERPITELKAKAEKKAKLYYLSCMDANETIEALGGKPMLELLETIGGWSVAGEFDVKRFNLQQKLQTLQNKYNMGGLFSWSVQEDDKNSSLHIIQVDQGGLTLPTRDKYLNKTANEKLLNAYLDYMTDMGVLLGGEKNRTR
;
A
#
# COMPACT_ATOMS: atom_id res chain seq x y z
N MET A 1 -41.71 -60.33 -41.98
CA MET A 1 -40.56 -60.19 -41.07
C MET A 1 -40.50 -58.72 -40.64
N GLN A 2 -41.14 -58.36 -39.51
CA GLN A 2 -40.50 -57.89 -38.26
C GLN A 2 -39.54 -56.69 -38.47
N CYS A 3 -39.61 -55.54 -37.80
CA CYS A 3 -40.22 -55.16 -36.51
C CYS A 3 -40.47 -53.64 -36.49
N ILE A 4 -41.63 -53.22 -35.97
CA ILE A 4 -41.83 -51.88 -35.39
C ILE A 4 -41.24 -51.95 -33.98
N LYS A 5 -40.24 -51.14 -33.66
CA LYS A 5 -39.82 -50.91 -32.26
C LYS A 5 -40.37 -49.56 -31.81
N GLU A 6 -41.38 -49.61 -30.96
CA GLU A 6 -41.90 -48.48 -30.19
C GLU A 6 -40.78 -47.84 -29.37
N GLY A 7 -40.64 -46.52 -29.47
CA GLY A 7 -39.72 -45.75 -28.64
C GLY A 7 -40.19 -45.76 -27.18
N THR A 8 -39.41 -46.35 -26.29
CA THR A 8 -39.66 -46.27 -24.85
C THR A 8 -39.45 -44.82 -24.39
N THR A 9 -40.43 -44.27 -23.67
CA THR A 9 -40.33 -42.90 -23.13
C THR A 9 -39.09 -42.79 -22.22
N PHE A 10 -38.48 -41.61 -22.19
CA PHE A 10 -37.28 -41.28 -21.40
C PHE A 10 -37.34 -41.74 -19.92
N TRP A 11 -38.55 -41.88 -19.37
CA TRP A 11 -38.78 -42.43 -18.03
C TRP A 11 -38.71 -43.96 -17.98
N LYS A 12 -39.21 -44.67 -18.99
CA LYS A 12 -39.22 -46.14 -19.02
C LYS A 12 -37.82 -46.75 -19.16
N SER A 13 -36.87 -46.03 -19.78
CA SER A 13 -35.49 -46.53 -20.00
C SER A 13 -34.56 -46.42 -18.79
N ARG A 14 -34.97 -45.74 -17.70
CA ARG A 14 -34.12 -45.48 -16.53
C ARG A 14 -34.29 -46.53 -15.43
N THR A 15 -33.18 -46.83 -14.75
CA THR A 15 -33.15 -47.75 -13.60
C THR A 15 -33.96 -47.19 -12.42
N VAL A 16 -34.34 -48.05 -11.47
CA VAL A 16 -35.09 -47.63 -10.28
C VAL A 16 -34.31 -46.58 -9.48
N LEU A 17 -32.98 -46.76 -9.36
CA LEU A 17 -32.10 -45.83 -8.66
C LEU A 17 -32.06 -44.44 -9.35
N GLU A 18 -31.94 -44.41 -10.67
CA GLU A 18 -31.95 -43.14 -11.43
C GLU A 18 -33.29 -42.41 -11.32
N LYS A 19 -34.41 -43.15 -11.32
CA LYS A 19 -35.73 -42.56 -11.10
C LYS A 19 -35.84 -41.95 -9.71
N CYS A 20 -35.38 -42.66 -8.68
CA CYS A 20 -35.36 -42.14 -7.31
C CYS A 20 -34.48 -40.89 -7.19
N LEU A 21 -33.31 -40.88 -7.83
CA LEU A 21 -32.40 -39.72 -7.88
C LEU A 21 -33.02 -38.52 -8.61
N ILE A 22 -33.70 -38.74 -9.73
CA ILE A 22 -34.34 -37.65 -10.47
C ILE A 22 -35.51 -37.09 -9.66
N VAL A 23 -36.33 -37.95 -9.05
CA VAL A 23 -37.43 -37.49 -8.19
C VAL A 23 -36.91 -36.74 -6.97
N SER A 24 -35.83 -37.21 -6.33
CA SER A 24 -35.25 -36.52 -5.18
C SER A 24 -34.62 -35.17 -5.54
N VAL A 25 -33.90 -35.09 -6.66
CA VAL A 25 -33.31 -33.84 -7.15
C VAL A 25 -34.40 -32.84 -7.54
N VAL A 26 -35.44 -33.27 -8.26
CA VAL A 26 -36.57 -32.39 -8.62
C VAL A 26 -37.31 -31.94 -7.35
N SER A 27 -37.51 -32.82 -6.37
CA SER A 27 -38.14 -32.45 -5.10
C SER A 27 -37.30 -31.43 -4.32
N LEU A 28 -35.98 -31.60 -4.27
CA LEU A 28 -35.06 -30.65 -3.65
C LEU A 28 -35.08 -29.28 -4.36
N LEU A 29 -35.08 -29.27 -5.70
CA LEU A 29 -35.16 -28.02 -6.47
C LEU A 29 -36.48 -27.29 -6.22
N VAL A 30 -37.60 -28.01 -6.12
CA VAL A 30 -38.91 -27.42 -5.78
C VAL A 30 -38.90 -26.87 -4.35
N ILE A 31 -38.31 -27.58 -3.39
CA ILE A 31 -38.19 -27.10 -2.00
C ILE A 31 -37.33 -25.82 -1.94
N VAL A 32 -36.19 -25.78 -2.64
CA VAL A 32 -35.33 -24.58 -2.71
C VAL A 32 -36.06 -23.41 -3.38
N PHE A 33 -36.85 -23.67 -4.42
CA PHE A 33 -37.67 -22.65 -5.07
C PHE A 33 -38.77 -22.11 -4.14
N ILE A 34 -39.43 -22.97 -3.38
CA ILE A 34 -40.45 -22.55 -2.40
C ILE A 34 -39.81 -21.77 -1.25
N LEU A 35 -38.65 -22.20 -0.74
CA LEU A 35 -37.91 -21.50 0.32
C LEU A 35 -37.40 -20.12 -0.14
N SER A 36 -36.92 -19.99 -1.38
CA SER A 36 -36.49 -18.71 -1.92
C SER A 36 -37.68 -17.75 -2.13
N LEU A 37 -38.83 -18.24 -2.58
CA LEU A 37 -40.06 -17.44 -2.62
C LEU A 37 -40.54 -17.05 -1.22
N ALA A 38 -40.45 -17.94 -0.23
CA ALA A 38 -40.79 -17.65 1.16
C ALA A 38 -39.87 -16.58 1.77
N LEU A 39 -38.56 -16.68 1.54
CA LEU A 39 -37.55 -15.67 1.93
C LEU A 39 -37.78 -14.32 1.25
N SER A 40 -38.34 -14.32 0.03
CA SER A 40 -38.72 -13.09 -0.70
C SER A 40 -40.00 -12.46 -0.15
N ALA A 41 -40.95 -13.29 0.31
CA ALA A 41 -42.24 -12.86 0.84
C ALA A 41 -42.16 -12.41 2.31
N THR A 42 -41.24 -12.98 3.09
CA THR A 42 -40.86 -12.42 4.39
C THR A 42 -39.82 -11.33 4.13
N GLY A 43 -40.27 -10.11 3.84
CA GLY A 43 -39.42 -8.93 3.73
C GLY A 43 -38.61 -8.71 5.01
N GLY A 44 -37.46 -9.39 5.12
CA GLY A 44 -36.42 -9.04 6.08
C GLY A 44 -35.93 -7.63 5.73
N PRO A 45 -35.57 -6.80 6.73
CA PRO A 45 -35.19 -5.43 6.49
C PRO A 45 -33.95 -5.43 5.61
N SER A 46 -34.15 -5.10 4.34
CA SER A 46 -33.10 -4.83 3.40
C SER A 46 -32.29 -3.68 3.99
N ARG A 47 -31.05 -3.95 4.40
CA ARG A 47 -30.07 -2.92 4.76
C ARG A 47 -29.66 -2.18 3.49
N TYR A 48 -30.61 -1.47 2.88
CA TYR A 48 -30.26 -0.32 2.08
C TYR A 48 -29.50 0.62 3.01
N VAL A 49 -28.36 1.10 2.52
CA VAL A 49 -27.70 2.27 3.07
C VAL A 49 -28.78 3.34 3.18
N GLN A 50 -29.19 3.63 4.42
CA GLN A 50 -30.05 4.77 4.72
C GLN A 50 -29.24 6.00 4.33
N TYR A 51 -29.44 6.49 3.11
CA TYR A 51 -29.31 7.93 2.90
C TYR A 51 -30.24 8.55 3.92
N ALA A 52 -29.68 9.31 4.87
CA ALA A 52 -30.46 9.97 5.89
C ALA A 52 -31.60 10.74 5.21
N LYS A 53 -32.83 10.23 5.33
CA LYS A 53 -34.01 10.94 4.86
C LYS A 53 -34.09 12.17 5.75
N ALA A 54 -33.90 13.35 5.17
CA ALA A 54 -34.02 14.62 5.90
C ALA A 54 -35.37 14.63 6.63
N PRO A 55 -35.43 15.10 7.89
CA PRO A 55 -36.68 15.13 8.63
C PRO A 55 -37.69 15.99 7.85
N GLU A 56 -38.83 15.41 7.53
CA GLU A 56 -40.03 16.13 7.08
C GLU A 56 -40.61 16.89 8.28
N SER A 57 -39.88 17.89 8.77
CA SER A 57 -40.45 18.92 9.64
C SER A 57 -40.91 20.06 8.75
N GLY A 58 -42.21 20.38 8.79
CA GLY A 58 -42.85 21.52 8.12
C GLY A 58 -42.41 22.90 8.63
N ALA A 59 -41.13 23.06 8.96
CA ALA A 59 -40.46 24.34 9.10
C ALA A 59 -39.51 24.46 7.90
N GLU A 60 -39.67 25.52 7.11
CA GLU A 60 -38.79 25.82 5.97
C GLU A 60 -37.33 25.80 6.45
N SER A 61 -36.61 24.71 6.17
CA SER A 61 -35.19 24.66 6.45
C SER A 61 -34.53 25.77 5.62
N PRO A 62 -33.62 26.57 6.19
CA PRO A 62 -32.97 27.61 5.42
C PRO A 62 -32.31 26.97 4.19
N LYS A 63 -32.60 27.50 2.99
CA LYS A 63 -32.08 27.00 1.70
C LYS A 63 -30.54 26.92 1.66
N VAL A 64 -29.87 27.62 2.55
CA VAL A 64 -28.41 27.66 2.70
C VAL A 64 -28.03 27.18 4.10
N CYS A 65 -27.08 26.25 4.16
CA CYS A 65 -26.50 25.80 5.42
C CYS A 65 -25.58 26.87 6.01
N LEU A 66 -25.92 27.38 7.21
CA LEU A 66 -25.14 28.39 7.92
C LEU A 66 -24.42 27.84 9.17
N SER A 67 -24.30 26.52 9.29
CA SER A 67 -23.50 25.92 10.35
C SER A 67 -22.02 26.29 10.20
N GLU A 68 -21.28 26.34 11.30
CA GLU A 68 -19.85 26.66 11.30
C GLU A 68 -19.07 25.77 10.31
N THR A 69 -19.37 24.47 10.27
CA THR A 69 -18.75 23.52 9.35
C THR A 69 -19.06 23.86 7.89
N CYS A 70 -20.31 24.20 7.56
CA CYS A 70 -20.70 24.60 6.20
C CYS A 70 -19.97 25.87 5.77
N VAL A 71 -19.90 26.89 6.63
CA VAL A 71 -19.21 28.15 6.34
C VAL A 71 -17.72 27.93 6.12
N LYS A 72 -17.04 27.19 7.00
CA LYS A 72 -15.59 26.89 6.84
C LYS A 72 -15.29 26.09 5.58
N THR A 73 -16.11 25.08 5.28
CA THR A 73 -15.93 24.23 4.10
C THR A 73 -16.16 25.03 2.83
N ALA A 74 -17.24 25.83 2.76
CA ALA A 74 -17.52 26.68 1.62
C ALA A 74 -16.40 27.71 1.40
N ALA A 75 -15.90 28.34 2.48
CA ALA A 75 -14.78 29.28 2.38
C ALA A 75 -13.51 28.62 1.81
N SER A 76 -13.14 27.43 2.31
CA SER A 76 -11.98 26.68 1.81
C SER A 76 -12.13 26.24 0.35
N LEU A 77 -13.34 25.88 -0.08
CA LEU A 77 -13.62 25.53 -1.47
C LEU A 77 -13.50 26.79 -2.35
N MET A 78 -14.16 27.87 -1.95
CA MET A 78 -14.16 29.13 -2.70
C MET A 78 -12.77 29.76 -2.83
N SER A 79 -11.90 29.59 -1.83
CA SER A 79 -10.52 30.08 -1.92
C SER A 79 -9.67 29.29 -2.92
N SER A 80 -10.09 28.09 -3.29
CA SER A 80 -9.35 27.20 -4.20
C SER A 80 -9.80 27.36 -5.66
N ILE A 81 -11.07 27.68 -5.88
CA ILE A 81 -11.69 27.82 -7.20
C ILE A 81 -11.17 29.08 -7.92
N ASP A 82 -10.74 28.92 -9.17
CA ASP A 82 -10.47 30.00 -10.12
C ASP A 82 -11.65 30.18 -11.08
N LYS A 83 -12.49 31.20 -10.81
CA LYS A 83 -13.68 31.50 -11.61
C LYS A 83 -13.39 32.14 -12.96
N SER A 84 -12.13 32.44 -13.28
CA SER A 84 -11.75 32.99 -14.59
C SER A 84 -11.67 31.92 -15.68
N VAL A 85 -11.66 30.64 -15.30
CA VAL A 85 -11.59 29.49 -16.21
C VAL A 85 -12.97 28.87 -16.36
N ASP A 86 -13.35 28.49 -17.59
CA ASP A 86 -14.58 27.74 -17.83
C ASP A 86 -14.41 26.30 -17.31
N PRO A 87 -15.25 25.83 -16.35
CA PRO A 87 -15.18 24.44 -15.87
C PRO A 87 -15.40 23.39 -16.96
N CYS A 88 -16.03 23.72 -18.08
CA CYS A 88 -16.21 22.82 -19.22
C CYS A 88 -14.96 22.69 -20.08
N ASP A 89 -14.02 23.65 -20.00
CA ASP A 89 -12.76 23.62 -20.73
C ASP A 89 -11.64 22.96 -19.91
N ASP A 90 -11.45 23.41 -18.65
CA ASP A 90 -10.48 22.83 -17.71
C ASP A 90 -11.03 22.87 -16.29
N PHE A 91 -11.64 21.76 -15.88
CA PHE A 91 -12.19 21.65 -14.53
C PHE A 91 -11.12 21.62 -13.44
N TYR A 92 -9.89 21.20 -13.74
CA TYR A 92 -8.81 21.15 -12.76
C TYR A 92 -8.34 22.57 -12.42
N GLU A 93 -8.06 23.39 -13.43
CA GLU A 93 -7.68 24.79 -13.19
C GLU A 93 -8.86 25.58 -12.60
N TYR A 94 -10.10 25.36 -13.05
CA TYR A 94 -11.28 25.97 -12.41
C TYR A 94 -11.38 25.60 -10.93
N ALA A 95 -11.21 24.33 -10.55
CA ALA A 95 -11.39 23.89 -9.17
C ALA A 95 -10.20 24.19 -8.26
N CYS A 96 -8.97 24.22 -8.80
CA CYS A 96 -7.73 24.24 -8.02
C CYS A 96 -6.78 25.39 -8.36
N GLY A 97 -7.00 26.16 -9.42
CA GLY A 97 -6.05 27.14 -9.93
C GLY A 97 -5.61 28.16 -8.88
N ASN A 98 -6.55 28.69 -8.09
CA ASN A 98 -6.22 29.62 -7.00
C ASN A 98 -5.49 28.93 -5.85
N TRP A 99 -5.79 27.65 -5.57
CA TRP A 99 -5.05 26.88 -4.58
C TRP A 99 -3.59 26.70 -4.99
N ILE A 100 -3.32 26.36 -6.25
CA ILE A 100 -1.96 26.14 -6.79
C ILE A 100 -1.15 27.45 -6.68
N LYS A 101 -1.74 28.58 -7.07
CA LYS A 101 -1.11 29.91 -6.97
C LYS A 101 -0.75 30.27 -5.53
N ALA A 102 -1.60 29.92 -4.58
CA ALA A 102 -1.41 30.24 -3.16
C ALA A 102 -0.53 29.24 -2.39
N ASN A 103 -0.25 28.06 -2.95
CA ASN A 103 0.44 26.96 -2.26
C ASN A 103 1.64 26.46 -3.09
N PRO A 104 2.73 27.25 -3.20
CA PRO A 104 3.97 26.76 -3.80
C PRO A 104 4.48 25.53 -3.05
N ILE A 105 5.20 24.64 -3.76
CA ILE A 105 5.78 23.44 -3.16
C ILE A 105 6.79 23.88 -2.09
N PRO A 106 6.59 23.54 -0.80
CA PRO A 106 7.50 23.94 0.26
C PRO A 106 8.86 23.25 0.14
N ASP A 107 9.88 23.87 0.74
CA ASP A 107 11.20 23.25 0.85
C ASP A 107 11.13 21.88 1.53
N GLY A 108 11.96 20.95 1.06
CA GLY A 108 11.99 19.57 1.54
C GLY A 108 10.83 18.70 1.05
N LYS A 109 9.98 19.20 0.14
CA LYS A 109 8.94 18.42 -0.53
C LYS A 109 9.15 18.43 -2.05
N SER A 110 8.89 17.28 -2.68
CA SER A 110 8.88 17.15 -4.15
C SER A 110 7.49 17.35 -4.76
N MET A 111 6.44 17.28 -3.94
CA MET A 111 5.05 17.50 -4.32
C MET A 111 4.26 18.10 -3.15
N TRP A 112 3.19 18.82 -3.49
CA TRP A 112 2.34 19.48 -2.50
C TRP A 112 0.88 19.39 -2.91
N GLY A 113 0.01 19.05 -1.95
CA GLY A 113 -1.40 18.76 -2.20
C GLY A 113 -2.12 18.34 -0.93
N THR A 114 -3.42 18.07 -1.04
CA THR A 114 -4.28 17.71 0.10
C THR A 114 -3.76 16.48 0.87
N PHE A 115 -3.29 15.45 0.17
CA PHE A 115 -2.75 14.24 0.82
C PHE A 115 -1.50 14.53 1.65
N VAL A 116 -0.56 15.33 1.13
CA VAL A 116 0.66 15.70 1.84
C VAL A 116 0.35 16.60 3.03
N GLN A 117 -0.59 17.55 2.87
CA GLN A 117 -1.06 18.40 3.97
C GLN A 117 -1.70 17.58 5.09
N LEU A 118 -2.52 16.58 4.73
CA LEU A 118 -3.14 15.69 5.71
C LEU A 118 -2.10 14.81 6.42
N GLU A 119 -1.15 14.25 5.67
CA GLU A 119 -0.04 13.47 6.23
C GLU A 119 0.75 14.29 7.25
N GLN A 120 1.11 15.53 6.94
CA GLN A 120 1.81 16.41 7.88
C GLN A 120 1.00 16.70 9.15
N ARG A 121 -0.31 16.96 9.01
CA ARG A 121 -1.19 17.14 10.18
C ARG A 121 -1.20 15.88 11.04
N ASN A 122 -1.25 14.70 10.43
CA ASN A 122 -1.18 13.44 11.16
C ASN A 122 0.20 13.24 11.83
N GLN A 123 1.29 13.63 11.18
CA GLN A 123 2.64 13.59 11.79
C GLN A 123 2.72 14.47 13.05
N LEU A 124 2.08 15.64 13.07
CA LEU A 124 2.02 16.49 14.26
C LEU A 124 1.22 15.84 15.41
N VAL A 125 0.12 15.18 15.09
CA VAL A 125 -0.66 14.40 16.07
C VAL A 125 0.18 13.24 16.61
N LEU A 126 0.85 12.49 15.74
CA LEU A 126 1.73 11.38 16.12
C LEU A 126 2.87 11.85 17.03
N LYS A 127 3.55 12.96 16.68
CA LYS A 127 4.57 13.59 17.52
C LYS A 127 4.03 13.90 18.90
N THR A 128 2.86 14.54 18.99
CA THR A 128 2.21 14.89 20.25
C THR A 128 1.95 13.66 21.12
N VAL A 129 1.51 12.55 20.52
CA VAL A 129 1.25 11.30 21.25
C VAL A 129 2.54 10.63 21.71
N LEU A 130 3.57 10.58 20.86
CA LEU A 130 4.86 9.94 21.16
C LEU A 130 5.68 10.72 22.20
N GLU A 131 5.45 12.03 22.34
CA GLU A 131 6.15 12.89 23.29
C GLU A 131 5.57 12.88 24.71
N ARG A 132 4.36 12.32 24.92
CA ARG A 132 3.76 12.18 26.26
C ARG A 132 4.64 11.38 27.22
N PRO A 133 4.62 11.65 28.55
CA PRO A 133 5.39 10.89 29.52
C PRO A 133 5.23 9.37 29.37
N ILE A 134 6.33 8.61 29.39
CA ILE A 134 6.28 7.14 29.20
C ILE A 134 5.47 6.42 30.30
N THR A 135 5.32 7.07 31.45
CA THR A 135 4.52 6.62 32.59
C THR A 135 3.02 6.64 32.31
N GLU A 136 2.55 7.49 31.39
CA GLU A 136 1.14 7.57 30.98
C GLU A 136 0.76 6.45 29.98
N LEU A 137 1.74 5.86 29.30
CA LEU A 137 1.53 4.78 28.34
C LEU A 137 1.30 3.46 29.07
N LYS A 138 0.21 2.77 28.74
CA LYS A 138 -0.18 1.52 29.43
C LYS A 138 0.34 0.30 28.68
N ALA A 139 0.18 0.28 27.35
CA ALA A 139 0.53 -0.90 26.57
C ALA A 139 2.05 -0.98 26.33
N LYS A 140 2.59 -2.21 26.36
CA LYS A 140 4.00 -2.45 26.02
C LYS A 140 4.33 -2.02 24.59
N ALA A 141 3.39 -2.16 23.67
CA ALA A 141 3.55 -1.74 22.27
C ALA A 141 3.74 -0.21 22.15
N GLU A 142 2.93 0.58 22.86
CA GLU A 142 3.05 2.04 22.90
C GLU A 142 4.42 2.47 23.47
N LYS A 143 4.85 1.83 24.56
CA LYS A 143 6.17 2.10 25.15
C LYS A 143 7.30 1.80 24.17
N LYS A 144 7.21 0.69 23.42
CA LYS A 144 8.20 0.37 22.37
C LYS A 144 8.21 1.40 21.25
N ALA A 145 7.05 1.84 20.77
CA ALA A 145 6.94 2.87 19.75
C ALA A 145 7.57 4.20 20.21
N LYS A 146 7.30 4.61 21.46
CA LYS A 146 7.94 5.79 22.07
C LYS A 146 9.45 5.64 22.20
N LEU A 147 9.94 4.50 22.69
CA LEU A 147 11.39 4.26 22.82
C LEU A 147 12.08 4.28 21.46
N TYR A 148 11.44 3.73 20.42
CA TYR A 148 11.94 3.79 19.05
C TYR A 148 11.98 5.23 18.50
N TYR A 149 10.94 6.02 18.77
CA TYR A 149 10.93 7.46 18.46
C TYR A 149 12.08 8.20 19.15
N LEU A 150 12.29 7.96 20.45
CA LEU A 150 13.37 8.61 21.21
C LEU A 150 14.76 8.19 20.71
N SER A 151 14.96 6.94 20.29
CA SER A 151 16.22 6.51 19.69
C SER A 151 16.49 7.14 18.32
N CYS A 152 15.44 7.56 17.60
CA CYS A 152 15.56 8.24 16.32
C CYS A 152 15.81 9.75 16.51
N MET A 153 15.12 10.38 17.46
CA MET A 153 15.32 11.79 17.79
C MET A 153 16.66 12.05 18.48
N ASP A 154 17.18 11.04 19.19
CA ASP A 154 18.55 10.97 19.70
C ASP A 154 19.06 12.26 20.36
N ALA A 155 18.38 12.71 21.42
CA ALA A 155 18.74 13.93 22.15
C ALA A 155 20.16 13.91 22.77
N ASN A 156 20.82 12.75 22.79
CA ASN A 156 22.16 12.56 23.34
C ASN A 156 23.26 12.52 22.25
N GLU A 157 22.91 12.76 20.97
CA GLU A 157 23.84 12.75 19.83
C GLU A 157 24.63 11.43 19.67
N THR A 158 24.01 10.32 20.07
CA THR A 158 24.58 8.97 19.96
C THR A 158 24.85 8.58 18.50
N ILE A 159 23.97 8.96 17.57
CA ILE A 159 24.07 8.66 16.14
C ILE A 159 25.34 9.29 15.56
N GLU A 160 25.57 10.58 15.85
CA GLU A 160 26.78 11.29 15.41
C GLU A 160 28.04 10.73 16.06
N ALA A 161 27.99 10.40 17.36
CA ALA A 161 29.12 9.79 18.07
C ALA A 161 29.50 8.40 17.53
N LEU A 162 28.51 7.62 17.06
CA LEU A 162 28.73 6.31 16.44
C LEU A 162 29.23 6.45 14.99
N GLY A 163 28.77 7.48 14.27
CA GLY A 163 29.08 7.67 12.86
C GLY A 163 28.77 6.42 12.02
N GLY A 164 29.66 6.06 11.11
CA GLY A 164 29.50 4.89 10.24
C GLY A 164 29.72 3.52 10.90
N LYS A 165 30.13 3.45 12.18
CA LYS A 165 30.53 2.18 12.83
C LYS A 165 29.47 1.08 12.77
N PRO A 166 28.16 1.33 13.04
CA PRO A 166 27.15 0.28 12.97
C PRO A 166 27.02 -0.33 11.57
N MET A 167 27.24 0.47 10.52
CA MET A 167 27.24 -0.03 9.14
C MET A 167 28.49 -0.86 8.84
N LEU A 168 29.66 -0.44 9.32
CA LEU A 168 30.91 -1.20 9.16
C LEU A 168 30.83 -2.57 9.84
N GLU A 169 30.30 -2.63 11.07
CA GLU A 169 30.07 -3.90 11.79
C GLU A 169 29.09 -4.82 11.05
N LEU A 170 28.04 -4.25 10.45
CA LEU A 170 27.12 -5.00 9.61
C LEU A 170 27.83 -5.56 8.36
N LEU A 171 28.63 -4.74 7.67
CA LEU A 171 29.40 -5.15 6.50
C LEU A 171 30.34 -6.31 6.84
N GLU A 172 31.07 -6.24 7.95
CA GLU A 172 31.90 -7.35 8.43
C GLU A 172 31.08 -8.63 8.67
N THR A 173 29.92 -8.51 9.32
CA THR A 173 29.01 -9.64 9.58
C THR A 173 28.55 -10.31 8.28
N ILE A 174 28.29 -9.53 7.22
CA ILE A 174 27.84 -10.05 5.92
C ILE A 174 29.00 -10.39 4.97
N GLY A 175 30.25 -10.40 5.43
CA GLY A 175 31.41 -10.88 4.67
C GLY A 175 32.18 -9.79 3.90
N GLY A 176 32.04 -8.54 4.31
CA GLY A 176 32.75 -7.39 3.77
C GLY A 176 32.16 -6.85 2.47
N TRP A 177 32.84 -5.85 1.93
CA TRP A 177 32.46 -5.18 0.68
C TRP A 177 33.70 -4.93 -0.16
N SER A 178 33.72 -5.32 -1.43
CA SER A 178 34.93 -5.21 -2.29
C SER A 178 35.43 -3.78 -2.51
N VAL A 179 34.58 -2.80 -2.25
CA VAL A 179 34.86 -1.37 -2.40
C VAL A 179 35.62 -0.80 -1.20
N ALA A 180 35.47 -1.40 -0.01
CA ALA A 180 36.06 -0.94 1.24
C ALA A 180 36.71 -2.09 2.02
N GLY A 181 38.01 -1.95 2.30
CA GLY A 181 38.79 -2.96 3.02
C GLY A 181 39.30 -4.13 2.16
N GLU A 182 39.74 -5.19 2.84
CA GLU A 182 40.22 -6.43 2.19
C GLU A 182 39.05 -7.37 1.90
N PHE A 183 38.85 -7.72 0.64
CA PHE A 183 37.78 -8.62 0.21
C PHE A 183 38.34 -9.89 -0.42
N ASP A 184 38.13 -11.02 0.26
CA ASP A 184 38.51 -12.35 -0.25
C ASP A 184 37.33 -13.00 -0.97
N VAL A 185 37.33 -12.87 -2.30
CA VAL A 185 36.33 -13.48 -3.20
C VAL A 185 36.22 -14.99 -2.97
N LYS A 186 37.31 -15.69 -2.59
CA LYS A 186 37.29 -17.15 -2.40
C LYS A 186 36.50 -17.56 -1.15
N ARG A 187 36.41 -16.68 -0.15
CA ARG A 187 35.63 -16.89 1.08
C ARG A 187 34.19 -16.41 0.94
N PHE A 188 33.87 -15.67 -0.12
CA PHE A 188 32.54 -15.11 -0.31
C PHE A 188 31.56 -16.15 -0.86
N ASN A 189 30.52 -16.46 -0.08
CA ASN A 189 29.42 -17.32 -0.51
C ASN A 189 28.18 -16.48 -0.82
N LEU A 190 27.93 -16.22 -2.11
CA LEU A 190 26.83 -15.38 -2.57
C LEU A 190 25.46 -15.84 -2.05
N GLN A 191 25.16 -17.15 -2.12
CA GLN A 191 23.88 -17.69 -1.68
C GLN A 191 23.64 -17.43 -0.19
N GLN A 192 24.63 -17.72 0.66
CA GLN A 192 24.52 -17.51 2.10
C GLN A 192 24.35 -16.02 2.45
N LYS A 193 25.06 -15.13 1.73
CA LYS A 193 24.95 -13.68 1.97
C LYS A 193 23.60 -13.14 1.52
N LEU A 194 23.08 -13.54 0.36
CA LEU A 194 21.73 -13.20 -0.08
C LEU A 194 20.67 -13.70 0.89
N GLN A 195 20.79 -14.94 1.39
CA GLN A 195 19.87 -15.47 2.40
C GLN A 195 19.91 -14.67 3.70
N THR A 196 21.10 -14.30 4.17
CA THR A 196 21.27 -13.52 5.40
C THR A 196 20.66 -12.13 5.25
N LEU A 197 20.97 -11.43 4.15
CA LEU A 197 20.45 -10.09 3.87
C LEU A 197 18.93 -10.07 3.75
N GLN A 198 18.35 -10.98 2.97
CA GLN A 198 16.90 -11.04 2.79
C GLN A 198 16.19 -11.50 4.06
N ASN A 199 16.59 -12.63 4.66
CA ASN A 199 15.79 -13.25 5.73
C ASN A 199 16.00 -12.60 7.10
N LYS A 200 17.16 -11.99 7.37
CA LYS A 200 17.47 -11.36 8.67
C LYS A 200 17.27 -9.85 8.66
N TYR A 201 17.65 -9.20 7.55
CA TYR A 201 17.65 -7.74 7.46
C TYR A 201 16.56 -7.19 6.53
N ASN A 202 15.80 -8.05 5.84
CA ASN A 202 14.81 -7.66 4.84
C ASN A 202 15.41 -6.77 3.74
N MET A 203 16.68 -7.02 3.40
CA MET A 203 17.42 -6.30 2.37
C MET A 203 17.63 -7.21 1.16
N GLY A 204 16.78 -7.04 0.15
CA GLY A 204 16.89 -7.76 -1.11
C GLY A 204 17.99 -7.21 -2.01
N GLY A 205 18.34 -8.00 -3.03
CA GLY A 205 19.30 -7.63 -4.06
C GLY A 205 18.79 -8.10 -5.41
N LEU A 206 19.50 -9.05 -6.04
CA LEU A 206 19.25 -9.57 -7.39
C LEU A 206 17.77 -9.88 -7.70
N PHE A 207 17.09 -10.51 -6.76
CA PHE A 207 15.66 -10.83 -6.79
C PHE A 207 15.17 -10.86 -5.34
N SER A 208 13.86 -10.73 -5.15
CA SER A 208 13.23 -10.77 -3.82
C SER A 208 12.39 -12.02 -3.65
N TRP A 209 12.25 -12.48 -2.42
CA TRP A 209 11.27 -13.50 -2.06
C TRP A 209 10.60 -13.18 -0.74
N SER A 210 9.33 -13.55 -0.65
CA SER A 210 8.55 -13.44 0.58
C SER A 210 7.45 -14.52 0.60
N VAL A 211 6.89 -14.73 1.79
CA VAL A 211 5.68 -15.54 1.96
C VAL A 211 4.50 -14.62 1.74
N GLN A 212 3.71 -14.89 0.71
CA GLN A 212 2.53 -14.13 0.33
C GLN A 212 1.33 -15.07 0.18
N GLU A 213 0.13 -14.52 0.09
CA GLU A 213 -1.07 -15.26 -0.26
C GLU A 213 -0.97 -15.85 -1.69
N ASP A 214 -1.59 -17.01 -1.91
CA ASP A 214 -1.70 -17.60 -3.24
C ASP A 214 -2.85 -16.94 -4.02
N ASP A 215 -2.56 -16.34 -5.17
CA ASP A 215 -3.55 -15.72 -6.06
C ASP A 215 -4.65 -16.70 -6.52
N LYS A 216 -4.34 -18.01 -6.56
CA LYS A 216 -5.30 -19.06 -6.91
C LYS A 216 -6.08 -19.59 -5.70
N ASN A 217 -5.57 -19.37 -4.49
CA ASN A 217 -6.23 -19.78 -3.25
C ASN A 217 -5.78 -18.91 -2.07
N SER A 218 -6.53 -17.84 -1.81
CA SER A 218 -6.23 -16.87 -0.74
C SER A 218 -6.26 -17.42 0.70
N SER A 219 -6.61 -18.70 0.89
CA SER A 219 -6.52 -19.39 2.20
C SER A 219 -5.15 -20.02 2.44
N LEU A 220 -4.28 -20.06 1.43
CA LEU A 220 -2.93 -20.61 1.48
C LEU A 220 -1.89 -19.51 1.30
N HIS A 221 -0.69 -19.79 1.79
CA HIS A 221 0.48 -18.96 1.56
C HIS A 221 1.49 -19.75 0.72
N ILE A 222 2.18 -19.05 -0.18
CA ILE A 222 3.23 -19.59 -1.02
C ILE A 222 4.45 -18.69 -0.95
N ILE A 223 5.62 -19.25 -1.28
CA ILE A 223 6.80 -18.44 -1.54
C ILE A 223 6.62 -17.81 -2.92
N GLN A 224 6.59 -16.49 -2.96
CA GLN A 224 6.65 -15.73 -4.21
C GLN A 224 8.08 -15.23 -4.42
N VAL A 225 8.54 -15.32 -5.66
CA VAL A 225 9.85 -14.82 -6.10
C VAL A 225 9.59 -13.82 -7.22
N ASP A 226 10.18 -12.64 -7.12
CA ASP A 226 9.99 -11.57 -8.11
C ASP A 226 11.30 -10.84 -8.40
N GLN A 227 11.30 -10.08 -9.50
CA GLN A 227 12.41 -9.23 -9.90
C GLN A 227 12.77 -8.21 -8.80
N GLY A 228 14.06 -7.93 -8.65
CA GLY A 228 14.57 -6.97 -7.67
C GLY A 228 15.82 -6.26 -8.16
N GLY A 229 16.49 -5.58 -7.24
CA GLY A 229 17.88 -5.15 -7.42
C GLY A 229 18.07 -3.79 -8.09
N LEU A 230 16.98 -3.11 -8.45
CA LEU A 230 17.04 -1.73 -8.88
C LEU A 230 16.92 -0.79 -7.67
N THR A 231 17.82 0.19 -7.59
CA THR A 231 17.85 1.23 -6.54
C THR A 231 17.20 2.53 -7.00
N LEU A 232 17.37 2.92 -8.27
CA LEU A 232 16.57 3.97 -8.90
C LEU A 232 15.11 3.50 -9.10
N PRO A 233 14.13 4.42 -9.03
CA PRO A 233 12.70 4.05 -8.94
C PRO A 233 12.14 3.20 -10.09
N THR A 234 12.72 3.29 -11.29
CA THR A 234 12.23 2.57 -12.46
C THR A 234 13.37 2.14 -13.37
N ARG A 235 13.18 1.04 -14.09
CA ARG A 235 14.11 0.55 -15.12
C ARG A 235 14.50 1.61 -16.15
N ASP A 236 13.55 2.44 -16.59
CA ASP A 236 13.78 3.44 -17.64
C ASP A 236 14.80 4.50 -17.26
N LYS A 237 15.01 4.75 -15.95
CA LYS A 237 16.06 5.66 -15.47
C LYS A 237 17.47 5.18 -15.83
N TYR A 238 17.68 3.88 -15.94
CA TYR A 238 18.97 3.30 -16.34
C TYR A 238 19.14 3.22 -17.87
N LEU A 239 18.03 3.06 -18.60
CA LEU A 239 18.07 2.84 -20.05
C LEU A 239 18.16 4.13 -20.84
N ASN A 240 17.36 5.14 -20.48
CA ASN A 240 17.35 6.42 -21.19
C ASN A 240 18.47 7.32 -20.68
N LYS A 241 19.71 6.98 -21.05
CA LYS A 241 20.93 7.63 -20.55
C LYS A 241 20.99 9.11 -20.89
N THR A 242 20.56 9.49 -22.09
CA THR A 242 20.59 10.89 -22.53
C THR A 242 19.62 11.77 -21.75
N ALA A 243 18.40 11.31 -21.48
CA ALA A 243 17.45 12.08 -20.67
C ALA A 243 17.79 12.09 -19.18
N ASN A 244 18.46 11.05 -18.68
CA ASN A 244 18.74 10.86 -17.25
C ASN A 244 20.24 11.01 -16.89
N GLU A 245 21.06 11.59 -17.76
CA GLU A 245 22.52 11.70 -17.55
C GLU A 245 22.87 12.31 -16.19
N LYS A 246 22.24 13.45 -15.86
CA LYS A 246 22.43 14.12 -14.57
C LYS A 246 22.07 13.24 -13.38
N LEU A 247 20.97 12.48 -13.48
CA LEU A 247 20.54 11.56 -12.43
C LEU A 247 21.54 10.41 -12.27
N LEU A 248 22.01 9.82 -13.36
CA LEU A 248 22.96 8.70 -13.34
C LEU A 248 24.33 9.13 -12.80
N ASN A 249 24.79 10.32 -13.17
CA ASN A 249 26.02 10.90 -12.62
C ASN A 249 25.88 11.14 -11.10
N ALA A 250 24.80 11.78 -10.67
CA ALA A 250 24.55 12.00 -9.24
C ALA A 250 24.39 10.69 -8.46
N TYR A 251 23.81 9.65 -9.08
CA TYR A 251 23.69 8.34 -8.48
C TYR A 251 25.06 7.66 -8.30
N LEU A 252 25.94 7.75 -9.30
CA LEU A 252 27.32 7.25 -9.21
C LEU A 252 28.14 8.03 -8.17
N ASP A 253 27.99 9.35 -8.12
CA ASP A 253 28.65 10.20 -7.12
C ASP A 253 28.18 9.81 -5.71
N TYR A 254 26.88 9.61 -5.51
CA TYR A 254 26.34 9.12 -4.23
C TYR A 254 26.92 7.75 -3.83
N MET A 255 27.01 6.79 -4.76
CA MET A 255 27.64 5.49 -4.47
C MET A 255 29.13 5.63 -4.10
N THR A 256 29.83 6.53 -4.79
CA THR A 256 31.25 6.83 -4.56
C THR A 256 31.45 7.42 -3.17
N ASP A 257 30.65 8.42 -2.79
CA ASP A 257 30.73 9.10 -1.50
C ASP A 257 30.40 8.16 -0.34
N MET A 258 29.35 7.33 -0.48
CA MET A 258 29.03 6.29 0.51
C MET A 258 30.17 5.28 0.65
N GLY A 259 30.81 4.89 -0.46
CA GLY A 259 31.99 4.02 -0.44
C GLY A 259 33.16 4.63 0.33
N VAL A 260 33.42 5.93 0.12
CA VAL A 260 34.49 6.66 0.83
C VAL A 260 34.18 6.80 2.32
N LEU A 261 32.95 7.16 2.68
CA LEU A 261 32.51 7.28 4.08
C LEU A 261 32.63 5.95 4.84
N LEU A 262 32.55 4.82 4.14
CA LEU A 262 32.69 3.47 4.68
C LEU A 262 34.11 2.90 4.53
N GLY A 263 35.11 3.73 4.25
CA GLY A 263 36.53 3.34 4.26
C GLY A 263 37.11 2.86 2.93
N GLY A 264 36.40 3.07 1.81
CA GLY A 264 36.91 2.84 0.47
C GLY A 264 37.77 4.00 -0.06
N GLU A 265 38.70 3.70 -0.96
CA GLU A 265 39.45 4.73 -1.69
C GLU A 265 38.61 5.27 -2.85
N LYS A 266 38.64 6.60 -3.08
CA LYS A 266 37.81 7.27 -4.11
C LYS A 266 37.97 6.68 -5.52
N ASN A 267 39.16 6.18 -5.87
CA ASN A 267 39.41 5.58 -7.19
C ASN A 267 38.91 4.13 -7.30
N ARG A 268 38.66 3.44 -6.17
CA ARG A 268 38.09 2.09 -6.12
C ARG A 268 36.58 2.10 -5.99
N THR A 269 36.00 3.25 -5.61
CA THR A 269 34.56 3.44 -5.38
C THR A 269 33.82 4.01 -6.59
N ARG A 270 34.53 4.49 -7.61
CA ARG A 270 34.01 5.06 -8.87
C ARG A 270 34.16 4.08 -10.04
#